data_AF-A0A2V8HEX6-F1
#
_entry.id   AF-A0A2V8HEX6-F1
#
_cell.length_a   1.000
_cell.length_b   1.000
_cell.length_c   1.000
_cell.angle_alpha   90.00
_cell.angle_beta   90.00
_cell.angle_gamma   90.00
#
_symmetry.space_group_name_H-M   'P 1'
#
loop_
_entity.id
_entity.type
_entity.pdbx_description
1 polymer ?
#
loop_
_entity_poly.entity_id
_entity_poly.type
_entity_poly.pdbx_seq_one_letter_code
_entity_poly.pdbx_strand_id
1 'polypeptide(L)'
;IVERFRPQPVILNAEHTPISRAFGVGLCQMLALVPGVSRSGATIVGGMLMGLDRPAAAEFSFFLAIPTMAAAFGHDLLEVRGSLGAERVLEIAIGFVAAFIASVVVVRPFLGFIRRAGFAPFAWYRIVLGVIVIAALALGWR
;
A
#
# COMPACT_ATOMS: atom_id res chain seq x y z
N ILE A 1 -4.40 -5.57 -16.38
CA ILE A 1 -5.31 -6.73 -16.46
C ILE A 1 -6.53 -6.52 -15.56
N VAL A 2 -6.37 -6.35 -14.23
CA VAL A 2 -7.54 -6.16 -13.34
C VAL A 2 -8.39 -4.92 -13.68
N GLU A 3 -7.78 -3.80 -14.10
CA GLU A 3 -8.56 -2.62 -14.55
C GLU A 3 -9.48 -2.90 -15.75
N ARG A 4 -9.19 -3.94 -16.54
CA ARG A 4 -9.99 -4.33 -17.72
C ARG A 4 -11.12 -5.28 -17.37
N PHE A 5 -10.98 -6.06 -16.30
CA PHE A 5 -11.93 -7.11 -15.89
C PHE A 5 -12.66 -6.79 -14.58
N ARG A 6 -12.51 -5.57 -14.06
CA ARG A 6 -13.20 -5.17 -12.83
C ARG A 6 -14.71 -5.05 -13.06
N PRO A 7 -15.53 -5.37 -12.05
CA PRO A 7 -16.95 -5.05 -12.06
C PRO A 7 -17.18 -3.54 -12.25
N GLN A 8 -18.37 -3.17 -12.75
CA GLN A 8 -18.77 -1.78 -12.75
C GLN A 8 -18.78 -1.24 -11.31
N PRO A 9 -18.18 -0.07 -11.06
CA PRO A 9 -18.11 0.47 -9.71
C PRO A 9 -19.51 0.88 -9.22
N VAL A 10 -19.86 0.41 -8.03
CA VAL A 10 -21.12 0.73 -7.34
C VAL A 10 -20.88 1.48 -6.03
N ILE A 11 -19.65 1.45 -5.51
CA ILE A 11 -19.23 2.16 -4.30
C ILE A 11 -18.26 3.27 -4.71
N LEU A 12 -18.68 4.53 -4.51
CA LEU A 12 -17.92 5.72 -4.89
C LEU A 12 -17.33 6.46 -3.68
N ASN A 13 -17.66 6.01 -2.47
CA ASN A 13 -17.16 6.58 -1.22
C ASN A 13 -16.64 5.43 -0.34
N ALA A 14 -15.39 5.53 0.08
CA ALA A 14 -14.73 4.54 0.91
C ALA A 14 -15.48 4.28 2.24
N GLU A 15 -16.06 5.32 2.84
CA GLU A 15 -16.73 5.26 4.16
C GLU A 15 -18.02 4.45 4.11
N HIS A 16 -18.69 4.41 2.96
CA HIS A 16 -19.94 3.66 2.76
C HIS A 16 -19.70 2.24 2.23
N THR A 17 -18.49 1.70 2.38
CA THR A 17 -18.18 0.33 1.95
C THR A 17 -18.90 -0.68 2.85
N PRO A 18 -19.79 -1.55 2.31
CA PRO A 18 -20.45 -2.56 3.11
C PRO A 18 -19.46 -3.51 3.77
N ILE A 19 -19.75 -3.97 4.99
CA ILE A 19 -18.85 -4.84 5.78
C ILE A 19 -18.44 -6.10 4.99
N SER A 20 -19.34 -6.69 4.23
CA SER A 20 -19.04 -7.87 3.39
C SER A 20 -17.97 -7.59 2.32
N ARG A 21 -17.99 -6.39 1.72
CA ARG A 21 -16.99 -5.93 0.75
C ARG A 21 -15.68 -5.59 1.46
N ALA A 22 -15.76 -4.87 2.59
CA ALA A 22 -14.59 -4.55 3.41
C ALA A 22 -13.83 -5.81 3.87
N PHE A 23 -14.56 -6.85 4.27
CA PHE A 23 -13.99 -8.15 4.61
C PHE A 23 -13.29 -8.79 3.41
N GLY A 24 -13.91 -8.76 2.22
CA GLY A 24 -13.28 -9.21 0.98
C GLY A 24 -11.97 -8.48 0.67
N VAL A 25 -11.91 -7.16 0.87
CA VAL A 25 -10.66 -6.40 0.74
C VAL A 25 -9.62 -6.84 1.75
N GLY A 26 -10.02 -7.13 2.99
CA GLY A 26 -9.15 -7.68 4.03
C GLY A 26 -8.54 -9.04 3.65
N LEU A 27 -9.32 -9.93 3.03
CA LEU A 27 -8.79 -11.19 2.50
C LEU A 27 -7.76 -10.95 1.39
N CYS A 28 -8.02 -10.02 0.48
CA CYS A 28 -7.03 -9.63 -0.53
C CYS A 28 -5.76 -9.06 0.09
N GLN A 29 -5.85 -8.33 1.22
CA GLN A 29 -4.69 -7.79 1.92
C GLN A 29 -3.74 -8.89 2.42
N MET A 30 -4.23 -10.11 2.69
CA MET A 30 -3.37 -11.22 3.12
C MET A 30 -2.30 -11.57 2.07
N LEU A 31 -2.51 -11.24 0.79
CA LEU A 31 -1.49 -11.38 -0.25
C LEU A 31 -0.25 -10.50 0.02
N ALA A 32 -0.42 -9.41 0.76
CA ALA A 32 0.67 -8.52 1.16
C ALA A 32 1.61 -9.12 2.21
N LEU A 33 1.27 -10.28 2.79
CA LEU A 33 2.18 -11.02 3.66
C LEU A 33 3.36 -11.63 2.89
N VAL A 34 3.23 -11.79 1.57
CA VAL A 34 4.36 -12.19 0.71
C VAL A 34 5.29 -10.99 0.52
N PRO A 35 6.57 -11.07 0.91
CA PRO A 35 7.51 -9.96 0.78
C PRO A 35 7.59 -9.45 -0.66
N GLY A 36 7.59 -8.12 -0.81
CA GLY A 36 7.59 -7.45 -2.11
C GLY A 36 6.21 -7.26 -2.72
N VAL A 37 5.16 -7.96 -2.26
CA VAL A 37 3.77 -7.62 -2.64
C VAL A 37 3.40 -6.29 -2.01
N SER A 38 2.89 -5.36 -2.83
CA SER A 38 2.46 -4.06 -2.34
C SER A 38 1.16 -4.22 -1.57
N ARG A 39 1.17 -3.84 -0.29
CA ARG A 39 -0.03 -3.80 0.56
C ARG A 39 -1.12 -2.93 -0.06
N SER A 40 -0.81 -1.69 -0.43
CA SER A 40 -1.76 -0.80 -1.10
C SER A 40 -2.22 -1.36 -2.46
N GLY A 41 -1.34 -2.01 -3.21
CA GLY A 41 -1.72 -2.69 -4.45
C GLY A 41 -2.75 -3.80 -4.22
N ALA A 42 -2.51 -4.68 -3.24
CA ALA A 42 -3.40 -5.79 -2.91
C ALA A 42 -4.79 -5.31 -2.45
N THR A 43 -4.84 -4.29 -1.60
CA THR A 43 -6.09 -3.73 -1.08
C THR A 43 -6.84 -2.89 -2.11
N ILE A 44 -6.15 -2.09 -2.93
CA ILE A 44 -6.81 -1.29 -3.97
C ILE A 44 -7.37 -2.19 -5.07
N VAL A 45 -6.58 -3.16 -5.53
CA VAL A 45 -7.04 -4.15 -6.51
C VAL A 45 -8.19 -4.97 -5.93
N GLY A 46 -8.09 -5.43 -4.68
CA GLY A 46 -9.18 -6.08 -3.97
C GLY A 46 -10.43 -5.21 -3.87
N GLY A 47 -10.29 -3.93 -3.51
CA GLY A 47 -11.39 -2.96 -3.47
C GLY A 47 -12.09 -2.79 -4.81
N MET A 48 -11.31 -2.65 -5.89
CA MET A 48 -11.87 -2.58 -7.24
C MET A 48 -12.61 -3.86 -7.65
N LEU A 49 -12.11 -5.03 -7.25
CA LEU A 49 -12.81 -6.31 -7.45
C LEU A 49 -14.09 -6.41 -6.60
N MET A 50 -14.12 -5.73 -5.46
CA MET A 50 -15.30 -5.61 -4.59
C MET A 50 -16.28 -4.52 -5.04
N GLY A 51 -16.02 -3.82 -6.16
CA GLY A 51 -16.93 -2.83 -6.76
C GLY A 51 -16.70 -1.39 -6.31
N LEU A 52 -15.57 -1.10 -5.66
CA LEU A 52 -15.15 0.28 -5.39
C LEU A 52 -14.57 0.91 -6.66
N ASP A 53 -14.81 2.21 -6.86
CA ASP A 53 -14.10 2.96 -7.87
C ASP A 53 -12.63 3.22 -7.48
N ARG A 54 -11.83 3.80 -8.39
CA ARG A 54 -10.38 3.93 -8.16
C ARG A 54 -10.06 4.83 -6.94
N PRO A 55 -10.67 6.03 -6.81
CA PRO A 55 -10.45 6.88 -5.65
C PRO A 55 -10.95 6.23 -4.34
N ALA A 56 -12.17 5.67 -4.32
CA ALA A 56 -12.69 5.05 -3.10
C ALA A 56 -11.85 3.83 -2.68
N ALA A 57 -11.37 3.02 -3.62
CA ALA A 57 -10.49 1.90 -3.29
C ALA A 57 -9.15 2.36 -2.71
N ALA A 58 -8.60 3.47 -3.21
CA ALA A 58 -7.37 4.08 -2.68
C ALA A 58 -7.57 4.66 -1.28
N GLU A 59 -8.64 5.42 -1.07
CA GLU A 59 -8.99 5.99 0.24
C GLU A 59 -9.28 4.89 1.27
N PHE A 60 -10.07 3.88 0.90
CA PHE A 60 -10.32 2.71 1.74
C PHE A 60 -9.01 2.00 2.13
N SER A 61 -8.11 1.82 1.16
CA SER A 61 -6.78 1.26 1.41
C SER A 61 -5.95 2.14 2.37
N PHE A 62 -6.08 3.47 2.31
CA PHE A 62 -5.40 4.36 3.26
C PHE A 62 -6.00 4.26 4.66
N PHE A 63 -7.32 4.18 4.80
CA PHE A 63 -7.94 3.97 6.11
C PHE A 63 -7.57 2.61 6.71
N LEU A 64 -7.58 1.55 5.90
CA LEU A 64 -7.15 0.22 6.32
C LEU A 64 -5.67 0.19 6.72
N ALA A 65 -4.83 1.06 6.13
CA ALA A 65 -3.42 1.19 6.46
C ALA A 65 -3.19 1.55 7.93
N ILE A 66 -4.02 2.44 8.47
CA ILE A 66 -3.79 3.07 9.77
C ILE A 66 -3.70 1.99 10.87
N PRO A 67 -4.71 1.14 11.09
CA PRO A 67 -4.62 0.11 12.12
C PRO A 67 -3.61 -0.98 11.77
N THR A 68 -3.48 -1.36 10.50
CA THR A 68 -2.65 -2.51 10.08
C THR A 68 -1.16 -2.21 10.15
N MET A 69 -0.74 -1.05 9.64
CA MET A 69 0.66 -0.62 9.69
C MET A 69 1.05 -0.17 11.10
N ALA A 70 0.14 0.43 11.87
CA ALA A 70 0.42 0.75 13.26
C ALA A 70 0.64 -0.51 14.10
N ALA A 71 -0.17 -1.56 13.89
CA ALA A 71 0.02 -2.86 14.55
C ALA A 71 1.35 -3.51 14.14
N ALA A 72 1.68 -3.52 12.85
CA ALA A 72 2.96 -4.06 12.36
C ALA A 72 4.17 -3.30 12.93
N PHE A 73 4.13 -1.96 12.87
CA PHE A 73 5.18 -1.12 13.46
C PHE A 73 5.31 -1.34 14.97
N GLY A 74 4.20 -1.42 15.69
CA GLY A 74 4.19 -1.66 17.13
C GLY A 74 4.81 -3.02 17.48
N HIS A 75 4.50 -4.05 16.69
CA HIS A 75 5.10 -5.38 16.84
C HIS A 75 6.62 -5.32 16.63
N ASP A 76 7.07 -4.75 15.52
CA ASP A 76 8.50 -4.63 15.19
C ASP A 76 9.26 -3.83 16.26
N LEU A 77 8.64 -2.76 16.78
CA LEU A 77 9.21 -1.94 17.84
C LEU A 77 9.38 -2.73 19.14
N LEU A 78 8.42 -3.59 19.49
CA LEU A 78 8.51 -4.45 20.67
C LEU A 78 9.63 -5.49 20.56
N GLU A 79 9.91 -5.99 19.36
CA GLU A 79 11.02 -6.93 19.12
C GLU A 79 12.38 -6.26 19.32
N VAL A 80 12.56 -5.03 18.83
CA VAL A 80 13.85 -4.33 18.89
C VAL A 80 14.03 -3.49 20.16
N ARG A 81 13.03 -3.37 21.03
CA ARG A 81 13.04 -2.46 22.18
C ARG A 81 14.27 -2.58 23.09
N GLY A 82 14.82 -3.78 23.25
CA GLY A 82 16.00 -4.04 24.08
C GLY A 82 17.33 -3.61 23.46
N SER A 83 17.35 -3.30 22.15
CA SER A 83 18.52 -2.88 21.39
C SER A 83 18.41 -1.45 20.85
N LEU A 84 17.39 -0.69 21.26
CA LEU A 84 17.22 0.72 20.89
C LEU A 84 18.10 1.63 21.75
N GLY A 85 19.27 1.99 21.22
CA GLY A 85 20.08 3.09 21.75
C GLY A 85 19.52 4.47 21.36
N ALA A 86 20.00 5.53 22.03
CA ALA A 86 19.56 6.91 21.79
C ALA A 86 19.77 7.38 20.34
N GLU A 87 20.88 7.00 19.71
CA GLU A 87 21.15 7.32 18.29
C GLU A 87 20.11 6.71 17.35
N ARG A 88 19.75 5.45 17.58
CA ARG A 88 18.77 4.73 16.74
C ARG A 88 17.36 5.33 16.86
N VAL A 89 17.01 5.80 18.05
CA VAL A 89 15.75 6.54 18.27
C VAL A 89 15.75 7.85 17.49
N LEU A 90 16.87 8.58 17.47
CA LEU A 90 16.99 9.82 16.70
C LEU A 90 16.88 9.55 15.18
N GLU A 91 17.53 8.51 14.67
CA GLU A 91 17.40 8.09 13.26
C GLU A 91 15.95 7.77 12.88
N ILE A 92 15.25 6.99 13.72
CA ILE A 92 13.84 6.66 13.52
C ILE A 92 12.98 7.93 13.52
N ALA A 93 13.24 8.87 14.43
CA ALA A 93 12.48 10.12 14.51
C ALA A 93 12.67 10.99 13.26
N ILE A 94 13.91 11.12 12.77
CA ILE A 94 14.20 11.86 11.53
C ILE A 94 13.51 11.21 10.34
N GLY A 95 13.63 9.88 10.20
CA GLY A 95 12.97 9.12 9.14
C GLY A 95 11.44 9.23 9.19
N PHE A 96 10.87 9.20 10.39
CA PHE A 96 9.42 9.38 10.61
C PHE A 96 8.95 10.76 10.14
N VAL A 97 9.64 11.83 10.55
CA VAL A 97 9.27 13.21 10.16
C VAL A 97 9.41 13.40 8.65
N ALA A 98 10.51 12.91 8.05
CA ALA A 98 10.71 12.99 6.60
C ALA A 98 9.62 12.23 5.82
N ALA A 99 9.30 11.00 6.24
CA ALA A 99 8.25 10.18 5.63
C ALA A 99 6.85 10.81 5.81
N PHE A 100 6.57 11.39 6.98
CA PHE A 100 5.32 12.10 7.25
C PHE A 100 5.13 13.27 6.29
N ILE A 101 6.12 14.16 6.17
CA ILE A 101 6.07 15.31 5.25
C ILE A 101 5.89 14.82 3.82
N ALA A 102 6.67 13.83 3.38
CA ALA A 102 6.56 13.26 2.05
C ALA A 102 5.15 12.70 1.78
N SER A 103 4.56 11.99 2.75
CA SER A 103 3.22 11.42 2.61
C SER A 103 2.15 12.50 2.45
N VAL A 104 2.19 13.56 3.26
CA VAL A 104 1.22 14.67 3.21
C VAL A 104 1.28 15.36 1.84
N VAL A 105 2.49 15.56 1.31
CA VAL A 105 2.70 16.16 -0.01
C VAL A 105 2.18 15.26 -1.14
N VAL A 106 2.36 13.95 -1.04
CA VAL A 106 2.07 12.99 -2.13
C VAL A 106 0.60 12.55 -2.20
N VAL A 107 -0.14 12.48 -1.08
CA VAL A 107 -1.50 11.90 -1.05
C VAL A 107 -2.46 12.58 -2.04
N ARG A 108 -2.56 13.92 -2.04
CA ARG A 108 -3.48 14.64 -2.94
C ARG A 108 -3.09 14.50 -4.42
N PRO A 109 -1.83 14.75 -4.83
CA PRO A 109 -1.39 14.49 -6.20
C PRO A 109 -1.63 13.04 -6.64
N PHE A 110 -1.36 12.08 -5.76
CA PHE A 110 -1.57 10.67 -6.04
C PHE A 110 -3.03 10.35 -6.37
N LEU A 111 -3.99 10.77 -5.52
CA LEU A 111 -5.42 10.59 -5.78
C LEU A 111 -5.85 11.26 -7.10
N GLY A 112 -5.33 12.45 -7.38
CA GLY A 112 -5.59 13.17 -8.64
C GLY A 112 -4.97 12.50 -9.88
N PHE A 113 -3.85 11.80 -9.71
CA PHE A 113 -3.20 11.03 -10.79
C PHE A 113 -3.99 9.76 -11.11
N ILE A 114 -4.31 8.94 -10.11
CA ILE A 114 -5.00 7.65 -10.32
C ILE A 114 -6.40 7.84 -10.91
N ARG A 115 -7.05 8.97 -10.61
CA ARG A 115 -8.36 9.32 -11.19
C ARG A 115 -8.27 9.46 -12.71
N ARG A 116 -7.15 9.97 -13.22
CA ARG A 116 -6.93 10.27 -14.66
C ARG A 116 -6.23 9.13 -15.39
N ALA A 117 -5.11 8.64 -14.85
CA ALA A 117 -4.23 7.69 -15.51
C ALA A 117 -4.47 6.22 -15.10
N GLY A 118 -5.24 5.98 -14.03
CA GLY A 118 -5.41 4.64 -13.46
C GLY A 118 -4.12 4.10 -12.81
N PHE A 119 -4.08 2.78 -12.63
CA PHE A 119 -2.97 2.08 -11.96
C PHE A 119 -1.98 1.41 -12.90
N ALA A 120 -2.26 1.37 -14.21
CA ALA A 120 -1.39 0.74 -15.19
C ALA A 120 0.08 1.23 -15.16
N PRO A 121 0.39 2.53 -15.00
CA PRO A 121 1.77 3.00 -14.89
C PRO A 121 2.52 2.38 -13.69
N PHE A 122 1.84 2.24 -12.54
CA PHE A 122 2.43 1.62 -11.36
C PHE A 122 2.68 0.12 -11.54
N ALA A 123 1.82 -0.57 -12.28
CA ALA A 123 2.01 -1.98 -12.60
C ALA A 123 3.27 -2.18 -13.46
N TRP A 124 3.46 -1.35 -14.50
CA TRP A 124 4.66 -1.38 -15.33
C TRP A 124 5.92 -1.02 -14.56
N TYR A 125 5.88 0.03 -13.74
CA TYR A 125 6.98 0.38 -12.84
C TYR A 125 7.42 -0.81 -11.98
N ARG A 126 6.46 -1.54 -11.38
CA ARG A 126 6.77 -2.71 -10.55
C ARG A 126 7.35 -3.89 -11.34
N ILE A 127 6.90 -4.13 -12.56
CA ILE A 127 7.47 -5.18 -13.42
C ILE A 127 8.93 -4.85 -13.75
N VAL A 128 9.20 -3.62 -14.18
CA VAL A 128 10.55 -3.16 -14.50
C VAL A 128 11.46 -3.24 -13.27
N LEU A 129 11.00 -2.74 -12.12
CA LEU A 129 11.76 -2.83 -10.87
C LEU A 129 12.04 -4.29 -10.48
N GLY A 130 11.05 -5.18 -10.61
CA GLY A 130 11.22 -6.60 -10.33
C GLY A 130 12.28 -7.24 -11.23
N VAL A 131 12.27 -6.93 -12.53
CA VAL A 131 13.31 -7.40 -13.47
C VAL A 131 14.69 -6.87 -13.08
N ILE A 132 14.80 -5.60 -12.70
CA ILE A 132 16.07 -5.01 -12.24
C ILE A 132 16.61 -5.72 -11.00
N VAL A 133 15.75 -5.98 -10.00
CA VAL A 133 16.15 -6.68 -8.79
C VAL A 133 16.61 -8.11 -9.10
N ILE A 134 15.89 -8.84 -9.96
CA ILE A 134 16.29 -10.20 -10.38
C ILE A 134 17.63 -10.16 -11.10
N ALA A 135 17.84 -9.21 -12.00
CA ALA A 135 19.12 -9.04 -12.71
C ALA A 135 20.27 -8.70 -11.74
N ALA A 136 20.05 -7.79 -10.79
CA ALA A 136 21.06 -7.44 -9.80
C ALA A 136 21.46 -8.64 -8.93
N LEU A 137 20.49 -9.43 -8.47
CA LEU A 137 20.75 -10.67 -7.74
C LEU A 137 21.52 -11.70 -8.59
N ALA A 138 21.17 -11.83 -9.88
CA ALA A 138 21.88 -12.72 -10.81
C ALA A 138 23.33 -12.26 -11.07
N LEU A 139 23.60 -10.95 -10.96
CA LEU A 139 24.94 -10.36 -11.04
C LEU A 139 25.71 -10.41 -9.70
N GLY A 140 25.13 -10.99 -8.66
CA GLY A 140 25.80 -11.24 -7.38
C GLY A 140 25.73 -10.08 -6.38
N TRP A 141 24.85 -9.09 -6.58
CA TRP A 141 24.52 -8.14 -5.50
C TRP A 141 23.80 -8.88 -4.37
N ARG A 142 24.28 -8.70 -3.14
CA ARG A 142 23.74 -9.29 -1.91
C ARG A 142 23.35 -8.19 -0.94
#